data_AF-A0A1Q3EC10-F1
#
_entry.id   AF-A0A1Q3EC10-F1
#
_cell.length_a   1.000
_cell.length_b   1.000
_cell.length_c   1.000
_cell.angle_alpha   90.00
_cell.angle_beta   90.00
_cell.angle_gamma   90.00
#
_symmetry.space_group_name_H-M   'P 1'
#
loop_
_entity.id
_entity.type
_entity.pdbx_description
1 polymer ?
#
loop_
_entity_poly.entity_id
_entity_poly.type
_entity_poly.pdbx_seq_one_letter_code
_entity_poly.pdbx_strand_id
1 'polypeptide(L)'
;MRNNDLGHPLCEHLRKGTRSLDCVYDRLVQADDLPNRKNVAQWFKDRFDRIKATALLFLRPKYFALVISEAYKLLVALSSNNALHQTDCFACFRSVCVK
;
A
#
# COMPACT_ATOMS: atom_id res chain seq x y z
N MET A 1 -12.35 -6.41 -0.52
CA MET A 1 -12.37 -7.57 0.40
C MET A 1 -13.72 -8.26 0.28
N ARG A 2 -13.95 -9.00 -0.81
CA ARG A 2 -15.27 -9.59 -1.13
C ARG A 2 -15.51 -10.89 -0.36
N ASN A 3 -14.44 -11.65 -0.14
CA ASN A 3 -14.44 -12.88 0.64
C ASN A 3 -13.47 -12.67 1.81
N ASN A 4 -13.92 -12.92 3.04
CA ASN A 4 -13.13 -12.77 4.26
C ASN A 4 -12.16 -13.97 4.41
N ASP A 5 -11.30 -14.18 3.41
CA ASP A 5 -10.43 -15.34 3.31
C ASP A 5 -9.19 -15.15 4.19
N LEU A 6 -9.41 -15.29 5.50
CA LEU A 6 -8.36 -15.17 6.51
C LEU A 6 -7.28 -16.24 6.33
N GLY A 7 -7.58 -17.37 5.71
CA GLY A 7 -6.63 -18.46 5.43
C GLY A 7 -5.63 -18.19 4.30
N HIS A 8 -5.67 -17.04 3.63
CA HIS A 8 -4.73 -16.74 2.56
C HIS A 8 -3.28 -16.60 3.10
N PRO A 9 -2.25 -17.16 2.43
CA PRO A 9 -0.86 -17.11 2.90
C PRO A 9 -0.34 -15.67 3.11
N LEU A 10 -0.89 -14.70 2.37
CA LEU A 10 -0.64 -13.27 2.59
C LEU A 10 -1.08 -12.80 3.99
N CYS A 11 -2.27 -13.23 4.43
CA CYS A 11 -2.82 -12.90 5.74
C CYS A 11 -2.01 -13.57 6.87
N GLU A 12 -1.44 -14.74 6.63
CA GLU A 12 -0.49 -15.35 7.56
C GLU A 12 0.81 -14.55 7.67
N HIS A 13 1.39 -14.13 6.55
CA HIS A 13 2.62 -13.33 6.55
C HIS A 13 2.46 -12.02 7.32
N LEU A 14 1.32 -11.34 7.11
CA LEU A 14 0.97 -10.09 7.80
C LEU A 14 0.69 -10.27 9.30
N ARG A 15 0.33 -11.49 9.72
CA ARG A 15 0.19 -11.84 11.14
C ARG A 15 1.53 -12.18 11.79
N LYS A 16 2.38 -12.93 11.08
CA LYS A 16 3.67 -13.44 11.58
C LYS A 16 4.75 -12.37 11.66
N GLY A 17 4.66 -11.28 10.88
CA GLY A 17 5.67 -10.22 10.91
C GLY A 17 5.20 -8.88 10.34
N THR A 18 6.03 -7.85 10.53
CA THR A 18 5.79 -6.49 10.02
C THR A 18 6.49 -6.21 8.69
N ARG A 19 7.37 -7.11 8.24
CA ARG A 19 8.20 -6.95 7.04
C ARG A 19 7.39 -6.68 5.78
N SER A 20 6.18 -7.21 5.67
CA SER A 20 5.28 -6.93 4.54
C SER A 20 4.80 -5.47 4.51
N LEU A 21 4.69 -4.81 5.67
CA LEU A 21 4.36 -3.38 5.76
C LEU A 21 5.56 -2.52 5.34
N ASP A 22 6.75 -2.90 5.80
CA ASP A 22 8.01 -2.23 5.47
C ASP A 22 8.37 -2.34 3.98
N CYS A 23 8.07 -3.49 3.37
CA CYS A 23 8.28 -3.73 1.94
C CYS A 23 7.59 -2.69 1.04
N VAL A 24 6.40 -2.21 1.43
CA VAL A 24 5.68 -1.19 0.65
C VAL A 24 6.43 0.15 0.67
N TYR A 25 6.96 0.54 1.84
CA TYR A 25 7.77 1.75 1.97
C TYR A 25 9.06 1.63 1.14
N ASP A 26 9.78 0.52 1.29
CA ASP A 26 11.06 0.31 0.60
C ASP A 26 10.89 0.36 -0.93
N ARG A 27 9.81 -0.23 -1.45
CA ARG A 27 9.53 -0.19 -2.90
C ARG A 27 9.16 1.20 -3.40
N LEU A 28 8.41 1.99 -2.63
CA LEU A 28 8.07 3.37 -3.00
C LEU A 28 9.29 4.31 -2.98
N VAL A 29 10.27 4.03 -2.10
CA VAL A 29 11.54 4.77 -2.07
C VAL A 29 12.40 4.43 -3.30
N GLN A 30 12.40 3.16 -3.71
CA GLN A 30 13.14 2.64 -4.88
C GLN A 30 12.50 2.99 -6.23
N ALA A 31 11.22 3.37 -6.26
CA ALA A 31 10.51 3.74 -7.48
C ALA A 31 10.95 5.12 -7.99
N ASP A 32 11.88 5.18 -8.96
CA ASP A 32 12.41 6.45 -9.47
C ASP A 32 11.48 7.21 -10.43
N ASP A 33 10.46 6.54 -10.93
CA ASP A 33 9.48 6.98 -11.92
C ASP A 33 8.31 7.80 -11.34
N LEU A 34 8.23 7.93 -10.00
CA LEU A 34 7.14 8.62 -9.32
C LEU A 34 7.52 10.06 -8.88
N PRO A 35 6.93 11.13 -9.46
CA PRO A 35 7.02 12.46 -8.89
C PRO A 35 6.38 12.48 -7.49
N ASN A 36 7.02 13.18 -6.53
CA ASN A 36 6.59 13.27 -5.13
C ASN A 36 6.54 11.95 -4.34
N ARG A 37 7.27 10.91 -4.77
CA ARG A 37 7.32 9.59 -4.09
C ARG A 37 7.66 9.65 -2.61
N LYS A 38 8.54 10.57 -2.19
CA LYS A 38 9.00 10.69 -0.80
C LYS A 38 7.83 11.01 0.14
N ASN A 39 6.92 11.88 -0.29
CA ASN A 39 5.75 12.27 0.50
C ASN A 39 4.77 11.11 0.62
N VAL A 40 4.54 10.38 -0.49
CA VAL A 40 3.66 9.21 -0.50
C VAL A 40 4.23 8.07 0.33
N ALA A 41 5.53 7.78 0.18
CA ALA A 41 6.24 6.78 0.97
C ALA A 41 6.18 7.12 2.47
N GLN A 42 6.42 8.38 2.84
CA GLN A 42 6.34 8.82 4.23
C GLN A 42 4.92 8.65 4.80
N TRP A 43 3.88 8.98 4.02
CA TRP A 43 2.50 8.76 4.44
C TRP A 43 2.21 7.28 4.73
N PHE A 44 2.67 6.37 3.86
CA PHE A 44 2.53 4.92 4.09
C PHE A 44 3.27 4.48 5.36
N LYS A 45 4.49 5.00 5.56
CA LYS A 45 5.28 4.72 6.76
C LYS A 45 4.55 5.14 8.03
N ASP A 46 4.05 6.37 8.09
CA ASP A 46 3.33 6.88 9.26
C ASP A 46 2.07 6.06 9.57
N ARG A 47 1.34 5.63 8.54
CA ARG A 47 0.15 4.78 8.68
C ARG A 47 0.50 3.38 9.15
N PHE A 48 1.53 2.76 8.57
CA PHE A 48 1.95 1.42 8.96
C PHE A 48 2.61 1.38 10.33
N ASP A 49 3.39 2.39 10.72
CA ASP A 49 3.98 2.47 12.05
C ASP A 49 2.89 2.60 13.13
N ARG A 50 1.84 3.38 12.86
CA ARG A 50 0.65 3.40 13.73
C ARG A 50 -0.05 2.05 13.82
N ILE A 51 -0.19 1.33 12.70
CA ILE A 51 -0.78 -0.02 12.69
C ILE A 51 0.09 -1.00 13.50
N LYS A 52 1.42 -0.95 13.36
CA LYS A 52 2.33 -1.79 14.13
C LYS A 52 2.21 -1.54 15.63
N ALA A 53 2.06 -0.28 16.03
CA ALA A 53 1.95 0.13 17.44
C ALA A 53 0.58 -0.18 18.05
N THR A 54 -0.51 -0.02 17.29
CA THR A 54 -1.87 -0.06 17.85
C THR A 54 -2.63 -1.36 17.53
N ALA A 55 -2.35 -2.01 16.40
CA ALA A 55 -3.17 -3.14 15.94
C ALA A 55 -2.70 -4.48 16.49
N LEU A 56 -3.66 -5.24 17.05
CA LEU A 56 -3.50 -6.65 17.37
C LEU A 56 -3.15 -7.46 16.11
N LEU A 57 -2.32 -8.49 16.28
CA LEU A 57 -1.74 -9.29 15.19
C LEU A 57 -2.77 -9.75 14.15
N PHE A 58 -3.93 -10.24 14.59
CA PHE A 58 -4.99 -10.74 13.72
C PHE A 58 -5.74 -9.65 12.93
N LEU A 59 -5.69 -8.38 13.37
CA LEU A 59 -6.31 -7.25 12.67
C LEU A 59 -5.37 -6.61 11.65
N ARG A 60 -4.06 -6.87 11.73
CA ARG A 60 -3.05 -6.30 10.82
C ARG A 60 -3.40 -6.52 9.34
N PRO A 61 -3.84 -7.71 8.89
CA PRO A 61 -4.23 -7.91 7.48
C PRO A 61 -5.38 -7.01 7.04
N LYS A 62 -6.36 -6.77 7.92
CA LYS A 62 -7.51 -5.92 7.64
C LYS A 62 -7.12 -4.45 7.53
N TYR A 63 -6.32 -3.95 8.46
CA TYR A 63 -5.81 -2.57 8.42
C TYR A 63 -4.90 -2.34 7.23
N PHE A 64 -4.03 -3.30 6.91
CA PHE A 64 -3.19 -3.25 5.71
C PHE A 64 -4.03 -3.11 4.44
N ALA A 65 -5.02 -4.00 4.26
CA ALA A 65 -5.90 -3.96 3.10
C ALA A 65 -6.68 -2.65 3.00
N LEU A 66 -7.09 -2.06 4.14
CA LEU A 66 -7.79 -0.78 4.19
C LEU A 66 -6.91 0.38 3.72
N VAL A 67 -5.67 0.47 4.22
CA VAL A 67 -4.72 1.52 3.81
C VAL A 67 -4.42 1.44 2.32
N ILE A 68 -4.16 0.23 1.80
CA ILE A 68 -3.89 0.02 0.37
C ILE A 68 -5.12 0.35 -0.49
N SER A 69 -6.32 -0.07 -0.05
CA SER A 69 -7.56 0.21 -0.78
C SER A 69 -7.83 1.71 -0.88
N GLU A 70 -7.55 2.46 0.18
CA GLU A 70 -7.78 3.91 0.20
C GLU A 70 -6.80 4.64 -0.73
N ALA A 71 -5.52 4.28 -0.66
CA ALA A 71 -4.51 4.82 -1.57
C ALA A 71 -4.86 4.53 -3.04
N TYR A 72 -5.32 3.31 -3.34
CA TYR A 72 -5.74 2.93 -4.69
C TYR A 72 -6.94 3.75 -5.18
N LYS A 73 -7.97 3.95 -4.35
CA LYS A 73 -9.13 4.76 -4.72
C LYS A 73 -8.76 6.21 -5.02
N LEU A 74 -7.92 6.82 -4.18
CA LEU A 74 -7.44 8.18 -4.40
C LEU A 74 -6.66 8.28 -5.71
N LEU A 75 -5.78 7.31 -5.98
CA LEU A 75 -5.02 7.25 -7.23
C LEU A 75 -5.95 7.17 -8.45
N VAL A 76 -6.95 6.29 -8.41
CA VAL A 76 -7.95 6.14 -9.49
C VAL A 76 -8.75 7.44 -9.67
N ALA A 77 -9.22 8.05 -8.58
CA ALA A 77 -9.99 9.30 -8.64
C ALA A 77 -9.17 10.47 -9.20
N LEU A 78 -7.88 10.55 -8.86
CA LEU A 78 -6.97 11.55 -9.41
C LEU A 78 -6.73 11.33 -10.91
N SER A 79 -6.68 10.08 -11.37
CA SER A 79 -6.54 9.76 -12.79
C SER A 79 -7.77 10.10 -13.64
N SER A 80 -8.98 10.12 -13.07
CA SER A 80 -10.20 10.48 -13.81
C SER A 80 -10.37 11.99 -14.00
N ASN A 81 -9.68 12.83 -13.21
CA ASN A 81 -9.83 14.28 -13.21
C ASN A 81 -8.75 15.03 -14.01
N ASN A 82 -7.71 14.35 -14.50
CA ASN A 82 -6.61 14.99 -15.23
C ASN A 82 -6.23 14.18 -16.48
N ALA A 83 -6.64 14.67 -17.65
CA ALA A 83 -6.11 14.23 -18.92
C ALA A 83 -4.70 14.82 -19.12
N LEU A 84 -3.75 13.96 -19.51
CA LEU A 84 -2.52 14.24 -20.30
C LEU A 84 -1.13 14.32 -19.64
N HIS A 85 -0.87 14.10 -18.34
CA HIS A 85 0.55 14.04 -17.90
C HIS A 85 0.88 13.17 -16.66
N GLN A 86 0.05 12.17 -16.34
CA GLN A 86 0.21 11.32 -15.15
C GLN A 86 0.00 9.83 -15.44
N THR A 87 0.20 9.38 -16.68
CA THR A 87 0.06 7.95 -17.05
C THR A 87 1.20 7.09 -16.51
N ASP A 88 2.32 7.69 -16.13
CA ASP A 88 3.51 6.94 -15.68
C ASP A 88 3.42 6.54 -14.20
N CYS A 89 2.69 7.31 -13.38
CA CYS A 89 2.45 6.96 -11.98
C CYS A 89 1.61 5.68 -11.80
N PHE A 90 0.71 5.42 -12.75
CA PHE A 90 -0.24 4.30 -12.69
C PHE A 90 0.42 2.95 -12.97
N ALA A 91 1.41 2.92 -13.88
CA ALA A 91 2.19 1.72 -14.17
C ALA A 91 3.10 1.34 -12.99
N CYS A 92 3.63 2.33 -12.27
CA CYS A 92 4.52 2.12 -11.14
C CYS A 92 3.83 1.41 -9.96
N PHE A 93 2.64 1.87 -9.53
CA PHE A 93 1.95 1.27 -8.37
C PHE A 93 1.53 -0.18 -8.62
N ARG A 94 1.22 -0.53 -9.88
CA ARG A 94 0.91 -1.90 -10.31
C ARG A 94 2.15 -2.79 -10.32
N SER A 95 3.32 -2.26 -10.68
CA SER A 95 4.62 -2.95 -10.63
C SER A 95 5.14 -3.17 -9.20
N VAL A 96 4.89 -2.21 -8.30
CA VAL A 96 5.35 -2.24 -6.90
C VAL A 96 4.60 -3.29 -6.06
N CYS A 97 3.31 -3.49 -6.26
CA CYS A 97 2.51 -4.41 -5.41
C CYS A 97 2.26 -5.81 -6.00
N VAL A 98 2.55 -6.05 -7.29
CA VAL A 98 2.24 -7.33 -7.98
C VAL A 98 3.50 -7.96 -8.61
N LYS A 99 4.57 -8.07 -7.81
CA LYS A 99 5.76 -8.85 -8.17
C LYS A 99 6.30 -9.58 -6.97
#